data_AF-A0A0K0D286-F1
#
_entry.id   AF-A0A0K0D286-F1
#
_cell.length_a   1.000
_cell.length_b   1.000
_cell.length_c   1.000
_cell.angle_alpha   90.00
_cell.angle_beta   90.00
_cell.angle_gamma   90.00
#
_symmetry.space_group_name_H-M   'P 1'
#
loop_
_entity.id
_entity.type
_entity.pdbx_description
1 polymer ?
#
loop_
_entity_poly.entity_id
_entity_poly.type
_entity_poly.pdbx_seq_one_letter_code
_entity_poly.pdbx_strand_id
1 'polypeptide(L)'
;MELNYDLSEIFTSEPFQRLDRAKLARFNPRKFWSVQKSIDTLGQLSTEAQGLKRVLTTYEKVLNHAEDQIIYLMWQRHPTKSLSIVIGILKVGRKHLYLLDESQRKFEEEPLCILDFYVHSSVQRRGNGHQLFDYMLKQESISAASIAIDRPSDAFLQFLTKFYDLKKPGWVQVLLIYVGDFI
;
A
#
# COMPACT_ATOMS: atom_id res chain seq x y z
N MET A 1 -15.88 -0.42 -1.45
CA MET A 1 -16.67 0.72 -1.95
C MET A 1 -17.20 0.39 -3.34
N GLU A 2 -18.50 0.57 -3.58
CA GLU A 2 -19.04 0.50 -4.95
C GLU A 2 -18.65 1.76 -5.72
N LEU A 3 -18.19 1.56 -6.96
CA LEU A 3 -17.87 2.60 -7.92
C LEU A 3 -18.81 2.43 -9.10
N ASN A 4 -19.62 3.45 -9.40
CA ASN A 4 -20.56 3.44 -10.51
C ASN A 4 -19.82 3.59 -11.87
N TYR A 5 -18.94 2.64 -12.16
CA TYR A 5 -18.08 2.56 -13.34
C TYR A 5 -17.55 1.12 -13.47
N ASP A 6 -17.42 0.62 -14.71
CA ASP A 6 -16.81 -0.69 -14.97
C ASP A 6 -15.29 -0.53 -15.19
N LEU A 7 -14.49 -0.80 -14.16
CA LEU A 7 -13.04 -0.69 -14.19
C LEU A 7 -12.40 -1.70 -15.15
N SER A 8 -13.13 -2.73 -15.63
CA SER A 8 -12.61 -3.63 -16.67
C SER A 8 -12.40 -2.93 -18.02
N GLU A 9 -13.00 -1.74 -18.22
CA GLU A 9 -12.71 -0.88 -19.38
C GLU A 9 -11.30 -0.26 -19.34
N ILE A 10 -10.65 -0.25 -18.16
CA ILE A 10 -9.36 0.41 -17.90
C ILE A 10 -8.30 -0.61 -17.49
N PHE A 11 -8.68 -1.51 -16.59
CA PHE A 11 -7.82 -2.49 -15.95
C PHE A 11 -8.03 -3.88 -16.54
N THR A 12 -7.00 -4.72 -16.41
CA THR A 12 -7.16 -6.14 -16.66
C THR A 12 -8.19 -6.73 -15.70
N SER A 13 -8.79 -7.87 -16.06
CA SER A 13 -9.73 -8.58 -15.19
C SER A 13 -9.11 -9.12 -13.90
N GLU A 14 -7.79 -9.02 -13.75
CA GLU A 14 -7.08 -9.37 -12.53
C GLU A 14 -7.48 -8.43 -11.38
N PRO A 15 -7.68 -8.98 -10.16
CA PRO A 15 -8.17 -8.20 -9.04
C PRO A 15 -7.15 -7.18 -8.52
N PHE A 16 -5.88 -7.28 -8.92
CA PHE A 16 -4.80 -6.42 -8.45
C PHE A 16 -4.20 -5.59 -9.59
N GLN A 17 -3.98 -4.31 -9.32
CA GLN A 17 -3.44 -3.37 -10.28
C GLN A 17 -2.25 -2.63 -9.67
N ARG A 18 -1.08 -2.76 -10.29
CA ARG A 18 0.11 -1.95 -9.99
C ARG A 18 0.08 -0.67 -10.81
N LEU A 19 0.01 0.48 -10.15
CA LEU A 19 -0.10 1.82 -10.72
C LEU A 19 1.12 2.66 -10.32
N ASP A 20 2.11 2.72 -11.21
CA ASP A 20 3.26 3.62 -11.10
C ASP A 20 2.96 5.01 -11.70
N ARG A 21 3.92 5.94 -11.59
CA ARG A 21 3.82 7.30 -12.12
C ARG A 21 3.43 7.32 -13.61
N ALA A 22 4.02 6.44 -14.42
CA ALA A 22 3.77 6.39 -15.86
C ALA A 22 2.33 5.93 -16.17
N LYS A 23 1.83 4.91 -15.48
CA LYS A 23 0.44 4.45 -15.60
C LYS A 23 -0.54 5.51 -15.11
N LEU A 24 -0.27 6.14 -13.96
CA LEU A 24 -1.10 7.24 -13.47
C LEU A 24 -1.16 8.36 -14.51
N ALA A 25 -0.02 8.85 -15.03
CA ALA A 25 -0.01 9.87 -16.07
C ALA A 25 -0.85 9.50 -17.31
N ARG A 26 -0.85 8.22 -17.72
CA ARG A 26 -1.70 7.70 -18.80
C ARG A 26 -3.18 7.66 -18.42
N PHE A 27 -3.49 7.36 -17.16
CA PHE A 27 -4.84 7.40 -16.59
C PHE A 27 -5.29 8.82 -16.22
N ASN A 28 -5.10 9.77 -17.15
CA ASN A 28 -5.51 11.16 -16.99
C ASN A 28 -6.97 11.27 -16.49
N PRO A 29 -7.24 11.97 -15.37
CA PRO A 29 -8.56 11.99 -14.77
C PRO A 29 -9.68 12.56 -15.65
N ARG A 30 -9.36 13.37 -16.66
CA ARG A 30 -10.36 13.83 -17.65
C ARG A 30 -11.00 12.67 -18.41
N LYS A 31 -10.25 11.59 -18.63
CA LYS A 31 -10.72 10.39 -19.32
C LYS A 31 -11.03 9.25 -18.33
N PHE A 32 -10.21 9.10 -17.29
CA PHE A 32 -10.24 7.97 -16.36
C PHE A 32 -10.50 8.43 -14.92
N TRP A 33 -11.54 9.25 -14.74
CA TRP A 33 -11.92 9.83 -13.45
C TRP A 33 -12.14 8.77 -12.35
N SER A 34 -12.56 7.57 -12.73
CA SER A 34 -12.82 6.44 -11.85
C SER A 34 -11.56 5.95 -11.14
N VAL A 35 -10.39 6.04 -11.77
CA VAL A 35 -9.09 5.71 -11.15
C VAL A 35 -8.76 6.71 -10.06
N GLN A 36 -8.84 8.02 -10.37
CA GLN A 36 -8.64 9.07 -9.37
C GLN A 36 -9.63 8.92 -8.22
N LYS A 37 -10.92 8.76 -8.52
CA LYS A 37 -11.97 8.61 -7.49
C LYS A 37 -11.69 7.42 -6.56
N SER A 38 -11.23 6.29 -7.10
CA SER A 38 -10.88 5.10 -6.33
C SER A 38 -9.74 5.38 -5.35
N ILE A 39 -8.65 5.99 -5.83
CA ILE A 39 -7.48 6.32 -5.01
C ILE A 39 -7.83 7.35 -3.95
N ASP A 40 -8.47 8.46 -4.34
CA ASP A 40 -8.79 9.56 -3.43
C ASP A 40 -9.76 9.12 -2.34
N THR A 41 -10.74 8.29 -2.69
CA THR A 41 -11.71 7.80 -1.68
C THR A 41 -11.09 6.80 -0.72
N LEU A 42 -10.29 5.84 -1.21
CA LEU A 42 -9.59 4.92 -0.32
C LEU A 42 -8.54 5.62 0.54
N GLY A 43 -7.85 6.63 0.02
CA GLY A 43 -6.90 7.45 0.78
C GLY A 43 -7.59 8.25 1.89
N GLN A 44 -8.76 8.82 1.63
CA GLN A 44 -9.59 9.46 2.65
C GLN A 44 -10.02 8.46 3.74
N LEU A 45 -10.54 7.30 3.35
CA LEU A 45 -10.95 6.26 4.31
C LEU A 45 -9.78 5.70 5.13
N SER A 46 -8.58 5.59 4.52
CA SER A 46 -7.36 5.21 5.22
C SER A 46 -7.00 6.24 6.29
N THR A 47 -7.10 7.52 5.95
CA THR A 47 -6.82 8.65 6.84
C THR A 47 -7.74 8.63 8.07
N GLU A 48 -9.03 8.40 7.84
CA GLU A 48 -10.03 8.25 8.91
C GLU A 48 -9.75 7.04 9.81
N ALA A 49 -9.45 5.88 9.21
CA ALA A 49 -9.16 4.65 9.95
C ALA A 49 -7.90 4.75 10.82
N GLN A 50 -6.93 5.58 10.42
CA GLN A 50 -5.69 5.83 11.16
C GLN A 50 -5.80 7.03 12.13
N GLY A 51 -6.92 7.76 12.14
CA GLY A 51 -7.07 8.97 12.97
C GLY A 51 -6.15 10.12 12.57
N LEU A 52 -5.71 10.16 11.31
CA LEU A 52 -4.79 11.17 10.80
C LEU A 52 -5.54 12.48 10.46
N LYS A 53 -4.88 13.62 10.65
CA LYS A 53 -5.46 14.95 10.32
C LYS A 53 -5.38 15.30 8.85
N ARG A 54 -4.48 14.68 8.09
CA ARG A 54 -4.18 15.01 6.70
C ARG A 54 -4.15 13.75 5.85
N VAL A 55 -4.80 13.82 4.68
CA VAL A 55 -4.81 12.70 3.74
C VAL A 55 -3.41 12.44 3.21
N LEU A 56 -2.91 11.22 3.36
CA LEU A 56 -1.57 10.84 2.90
C LEU A 56 -1.55 10.44 1.42
N THR A 57 -2.66 9.93 0.90
CA THR A 57 -2.74 9.34 -0.43
C THR A 57 -3.87 9.98 -1.23
N THR A 58 -3.51 10.67 -2.29
CA THR A 58 -4.42 11.10 -3.35
C THR A 58 -3.73 10.85 -4.69
N TYR A 59 -4.51 10.73 -5.76
CA TYR A 59 -3.98 10.59 -7.11
C TYR A 59 -2.96 11.68 -7.43
N GLU A 60 -3.29 12.93 -7.16
CA GLU A 60 -2.41 14.08 -7.42
C GLU A 60 -1.15 14.07 -6.55
N LYS A 61 -1.26 13.72 -5.26
CA LYS A 61 -0.09 13.64 -4.37
C LYS A 61 0.90 12.59 -4.83
N VAL A 62 0.42 11.46 -5.35
CA VAL A 62 1.28 10.38 -5.85
C VAL A 62 1.88 10.73 -7.20
N LEU A 63 1.07 11.26 -8.14
CA LEU A 63 1.55 11.63 -9.47
C LEU A 63 2.60 12.75 -9.44
N ASN A 64 2.41 13.73 -8.57
CA ASN A 64 3.27 14.92 -8.48
C ASN A 64 4.38 14.79 -7.41
N HIS A 65 4.53 13.63 -6.77
CA HIS A 65 5.58 13.42 -5.79
C HIS A 65 6.96 13.47 -6.47
N ALA A 66 7.96 14.03 -5.78
CA ALA A 66 9.32 14.09 -6.31
C ALA A 66 9.90 12.67 -6.47
N GLU A 67 9.88 11.89 -5.39
CA GLU A 67 10.29 10.48 -5.39
C GLU A 67 9.18 9.58 -5.96
N ASP A 68 9.57 8.47 -6.60
CA ASP A 68 8.62 7.51 -7.14
C ASP A 68 7.84 6.76 -6.05
N GLN A 69 6.53 6.70 -6.25
CA GLN A 69 5.59 5.96 -5.42
C GLN A 69 4.73 5.09 -6.32
N ILE A 70 4.35 3.93 -5.80
CA ILE A 70 3.54 2.95 -6.52
C ILE A 70 2.30 2.66 -5.70
N ILE A 71 1.15 2.69 -6.35
CA ILE A 71 -0.12 2.27 -5.78
C ILE A 71 -0.43 0.85 -6.26
N TYR A 72 -0.75 -0.01 -5.31
CA TYR A 72 -1.36 -1.31 -5.50
C TYR A 72 -2.83 -1.21 -5.15
N LEU A 73 -3.70 -1.41 -6.14
CA LEU A 73 -5.16 -1.32 -5.98
C LEU A 73 -5.77 -2.72 -6.08
N MET A 74 -6.60 -3.08 -5.11
CA MET A 74 -7.45 -4.27 -5.19
C MET A 74 -8.88 -3.87 -5.56
N TRP A 75 -9.42 -4.52 -6.59
CA TRP A 75 -10.79 -4.32 -7.05
C TRP A 75 -11.39 -5.61 -7.59
N GLN A 76 -12.69 -5.61 -7.80
CA GLN A 76 -13.40 -6.68 -8.53
C GLN A 76 -14.62 -6.11 -9.24
N ARG A 77 -15.08 -6.79 -10.29
CA ARG A 77 -16.37 -6.47 -10.91
C ARG A 77 -17.51 -6.84 -9.96
N HIS A 78 -18.58 -6.06 -9.94
CA HIS A 78 -19.80 -6.44 -9.23
C HIS A 78 -20.41 -7.69 -9.90
N PRO A 79 -20.87 -8.70 -9.15
CA PRO A 79 -21.31 -9.98 -9.71
C PRO A 79 -22.50 -9.86 -10.67
N THR A 80 -23.38 -8.88 -10.45
CA THR A 80 -24.65 -8.74 -11.19
C THR A 80 -24.88 -7.38 -11.83
N LYS A 81 -24.00 -6.39 -11.60
CA LYS A 81 -24.18 -5.01 -12.06
C LYS A 81 -22.96 -4.63 -12.89
N SER A 82 -23.14 -3.78 -13.89
CA SER A 82 -22.05 -3.20 -14.69
C SER A 82 -21.31 -2.10 -13.92
N LEU A 83 -20.81 -2.43 -12.73
CA LEU A 83 -20.09 -1.53 -11.84
C LEU A 83 -18.95 -2.28 -11.14
N SER A 84 -18.05 -1.55 -10.50
CA SER A 84 -16.88 -2.12 -9.84
C SER A 84 -16.93 -1.95 -8.33
N ILE A 85 -16.33 -2.88 -7.62
CA ILE A 85 -16.13 -2.81 -6.17
C ILE A 85 -14.64 -2.64 -5.92
N VAL A 86 -14.28 -1.49 -5.36
CA VAL A 86 -12.91 -1.18 -4.95
C VAL A 86 -12.72 -1.64 -3.51
N ILE A 87 -11.71 -2.47 -3.27
CA ILE A 87 -11.53 -3.24 -2.02
C ILE A 87 -10.47 -2.64 -1.12
N GLY A 88 -9.30 -2.30 -1.67
CA GLY A 88 -8.17 -1.83 -0.87
C GLY A 88 -7.08 -1.17 -1.68
N ILE A 89 -6.23 -0.44 -0.98
CA ILE A 89 -5.08 0.29 -1.51
C ILE A 89 -3.86 0.00 -0.64
N LEU A 90 -2.72 -0.16 -1.30
CA LEU A 90 -1.41 -0.28 -0.67
C LEU A 90 -0.45 0.62 -1.45
N LYS A 91 0.15 1.60 -0.77
CA LYS A 91 1.09 2.55 -1.37
C LYS A 91 2.48 2.27 -0.86
N VAL A 92 3.45 2.18 -1.77
CA VAL A 92 4.86 1.98 -1.44
C VAL A 92 5.74 3.02 -2.13
N GLY A 93 6.96 3.20 -1.60
CA GLY A 93 7.99 4.02 -2.22
C GLY A 93 9.33 3.83 -1.50
N ARG A 94 10.44 4.01 -2.22
CA ARG A 94 11.77 3.96 -1.62
C ARG A 94 12.01 5.22 -0.80
N LYS A 95 12.69 5.09 0.34
CA LYS A 95 13.05 6.21 1.20
C LYS A 95 14.49 6.06 1.63
N HIS A 96 15.25 7.13 1.55
CA HIS A 96 16.55 7.19 2.19
C HIS A 96 16.35 7.40 3.70
N LEU A 97 16.74 6.42 4.51
CA LEU A 97 16.52 6.39 5.95
C LEU A 97 17.86 6.44 6.69
N TYR A 98 17.91 7.25 7.74
CA TYR A 98 18.98 7.25 8.73
C TYR A 98 18.56 6.42 9.93
N LEU A 99 19.29 5.35 10.20
CA LEU A 99 18.90 4.30 11.12
C LEU A 99 19.94 4.10 12.21
N LEU A 100 19.52 3.42 13.27
CA LEU A 100 20.38 3.01 14.38
C LEU A 100 20.31 1.49 14.50
N ASP A 101 21.47 0.85 14.56
CA ASP A 101 21.55 -0.59 14.84
C ASP A 101 21.35 -0.87 16.34
N GLU A 102 21.41 -2.15 16.72
CA GLU A 102 21.28 -2.57 18.13
C GLU A 102 22.36 -1.98 19.05
N SER A 103 23.50 -1.61 18.47
CA SER A 103 24.63 -0.95 19.17
C SER A 103 24.55 0.58 19.10
N GLN A 104 23.42 1.16 18.68
CA GLN A 104 23.23 2.60 18.48
C GLN A 104 24.19 3.23 17.45
N ARG A 105 24.76 2.42 16.54
CA ARG A 105 25.58 2.93 15.44
C ARG A 105 24.66 3.39 14.31
N LYS A 106 25.01 4.54 13.73
CA LYS A 106 24.29 5.13 12.61
C LYS A 106 24.64 4.41 11.31
N PHE A 107 23.62 4.13 10.52
CA PHE A 107 23.78 3.64 9.14
C PHE A 107 22.66 4.19 8.25
N GLU A 108 22.88 4.16 6.95
CA GLU A 108 21.97 4.67 5.93
C GLU A 108 21.50 3.53 5.05
N GLU A 109 20.21 3.53 4.71
CA GLU A 109 19.59 2.52 3.85
C GLU A 109 18.55 3.16 2.94
N GLU A 110 18.28 2.53 1.79
CA GLU A 110 17.20 2.94 0.88
C GLU A 110 16.16 1.83 0.64
N PRO A 111 15.44 1.40 1.69
CA PRO A 111 14.50 0.29 1.58
C PRO A 111 13.20 0.70 0.88
N LEU A 112 12.46 -0.29 0.39
CA LEU A 112 11.07 -0.09 0.01
C LEU A 112 10.22 0.07 1.27
N CYS A 113 9.47 1.15 1.35
CA CYS A 113 8.64 1.48 2.50
C CYS A 113 7.15 1.28 2.20
N ILE A 114 6.38 0.79 3.18
CA ILE A 114 4.93 0.94 3.15
C ILE A 114 4.58 2.36 3.61
N LEU A 115 3.92 3.10 2.73
CA LEU A 115 3.58 4.52 2.95
C LEU A 115 2.11 4.73 3.28
N ASP A 116 1.24 3.80 2.90
CA ASP A 116 -0.18 3.77 3.25
C ASP A 116 -0.74 2.37 2.98
N PHE A 117 -1.61 1.83 3.83
CA PHE A 117 -2.23 0.53 3.62
C PHE A 117 -3.62 0.47 4.22
N TYR A 118 -4.62 0.23 3.35
CA TYR A 118 -6.01 0.21 3.77
C TYR A 118 -6.83 -0.79 2.97
N VAL A 119 -7.65 -1.55 3.70
CA VAL A 119 -8.72 -2.39 3.14
C VAL A 119 -10.04 -1.85 3.67
N HIS A 120 -11.03 -1.74 2.80
CA HIS A 120 -12.35 -1.23 3.15
C HIS A 120 -12.94 -2.00 4.34
N SER A 121 -13.45 -1.27 5.34
CA SER A 121 -13.85 -1.80 6.66
C SER A 121 -14.80 -3.02 6.57
N SER A 122 -15.77 -2.98 5.66
CA SER A 122 -16.76 -4.07 5.48
C SER A 122 -16.16 -5.42 5.05
N VAL A 123 -14.92 -5.43 4.55
CA VAL A 123 -14.24 -6.63 4.04
C VAL A 123 -12.86 -6.83 4.66
N GLN A 124 -12.57 -6.14 5.76
CA GLN A 124 -11.38 -6.41 6.58
C GLN A 124 -11.46 -7.80 7.22
N ARG A 125 -10.29 -8.35 7.59
CA ARG A 125 -10.12 -9.67 8.24
C ARG A 125 -10.63 -10.88 7.42
N ARG A 126 -10.87 -10.70 6.10
CA ARG A 126 -11.25 -11.76 5.15
C ARG A 126 -10.11 -12.23 4.23
N GLY A 127 -8.86 -11.86 4.53
CA GLY A 127 -7.69 -12.22 3.72
C GLY A 127 -7.32 -11.21 2.62
N ASN A 128 -8.19 -10.25 2.27
CA ASN A 128 -7.91 -9.25 1.22
C ASN A 128 -6.59 -8.50 1.40
N GLY A 129 -6.29 -8.08 2.63
CA GLY A 129 -5.02 -7.40 2.92
C GLY A 129 -3.80 -8.28 2.66
N HIS A 130 -3.90 -9.58 2.97
CA HIS A 130 -2.82 -10.53 2.74
C HIS A 130 -2.58 -10.72 1.25
N GLN A 131 -3.64 -10.91 0.47
CA GLN A 131 -3.54 -11.07 -0.97
C GLN A 131 -2.95 -9.81 -1.65
N LEU A 132 -3.37 -8.61 -1.24
CA LEU A 132 -2.86 -7.36 -1.77
C LEU A 132 -1.37 -7.15 -1.40
N PHE A 133 -0.98 -7.49 -0.18
CA PHE A 133 0.42 -7.40 0.27
C PHE A 133 1.31 -8.42 -0.45
N ASP A 134 0.89 -9.68 -0.55
CA ASP A 134 1.59 -10.73 -1.30
C ASP A 134 1.76 -10.38 -2.78
N TYR A 135 0.74 -9.80 -3.39
CA TYR A 135 0.83 -9.33 -4.76
C TYR A 135 1.92 -8.25 -4.89
N MET A 136 1.96 -7.28 -3.98
CA MET A 136 3.02 -6.26 -3.95
C MET A 136 4.41 -6.88 -3.76
N LEU A 137 4.59 -7.81 -2.82
CA LEU A 137 5.86 -8.51 -2.59
C LEU A 137 6.37 -9.19 -3.87
N LYS A 138 5.47 -9.89 -4.59
CA LYS A 138 5.79 -10.56 -5.85
C LYS A 138 6.16 -9.58 -6.95
N GLN A 139 5.43 -8.48 -7.09
CA GLN A 139 5.69 -7.48 -8.12
C GLN A 139 7.01 -6.73 -7.88
N GLU A 140 7.33 -6.45 -6.62
CA GLU A 140 8.59 -5.78 -6.26
C GLU A 140 9.76 -6.77 -6.09
N SER A 141 9.49 -8.08 -6.15
CA SER A 141 10.49 -9.15 -5.96
C SER A 141 11.28 -9.02 -4.65
N ILE A 142 10.56 -8.76 -3.55
CA ILE A 142 11.16 -8.59 -2.21
C ILE A 142 10.49 -9.51 -1.17
N SER A 143 11.18 -9.73 -0.07
CA SER A 143 10.61 -10.38 1.11
C SER A 143 9.89 -9.37 2.01
N ALA A 144 8.92 -9.83 2.79
CA ALA A 144 8.27 -8.99 3.81
C ALA A 144 9.27 -8.48 4.87
N ALA A 145 10.31 -9.26 5.14
CA ALA A 145 11.44 -8.93 6.02
C ALA A 145 12.50 -8.04 5.34
N SER A 146 12.14 -7.32 4.27
CA SER A 146 13.00 -6.31 3.65
C SER A 146 12.27 -4.98 3.49
N ILE A 147 11.07 -4.87 4.06
CA ILE A 147 10.21 -3.71 3.98
C ILE A 147 10.37 -2.86 5.23
N ALA A 148 10.44 -1.54 5.03
CA ALA A 148 10.37 -0.57 6.10
C ALA A 148 8.92 -0.11 6.35
N ILE A 149 8.56 0.07 7.61
CA ILE A 149 7.26 0.62 8.00
C ILE A 149 7.47 1.66 9.09
N ASP A 150 7.16 2.92 8.79
CA ASP A 150 7.15 3.97 9.80
C ASP A 150 5.83 3.90 10.60
N ARG A 151 5.94 3.77 11.93
CA ARG A 151 4.82 3.74 12.89
C ARG A 151 3.64 2.83 12.45
N PRO A 152 3.87 1.51 12.32
CA PRO A 152 2.79 0.58 12.00
C PRO A 152 1.69 0.64 13.07
N SER A 153 0.42 0.59 12.64
CA SER A 153 -0.71 0.42 13.55
C SER A 153 -0.66 -0.97 14.21
N ASP A 154 -1.28 -1.12 15.39
CA ASP A 154 -1.37 -2.43 16.05
C ASP A 154 -2.04 -3.49 15.17
N ALA A 155 -3.02 -3.08 14.37
CA ALA A 155 -3.67 -3.95 13.40
C ALA A 155 -2.70 -4.44 12.31
N PHE A 156 -1.77 -3.57 11.88
CA PHE A 156 -0.77 -3.93 10.89
C PHE A 156 0.34 -4.80 11.50
N LEU A 157 0.76 -4.54 12.74
CA LEU A 157 1.68 -5.43 13.47
C LEU A 157 1.10 -6.84 13.61
N GLN A 158 -0.15 -6.97 14.04
CA GLN A 158 -0.83 -8.28 14.12
C GLN A 158 -0.93 -8.97 12.76
N PHE A 159 -1.14 -8.20 11.68
CA PHE A 159 -1.13 -8.72 10.32
C PHE A 159 0.24 -9.29 9.94
N LEU A 160 1.32 -8.55 10.19
CA LEU A 160 2.69 -8.96 9.89
C LEU A 160 3.08 -10.23 10.68
N THR A 161 2.76 -10.27 11.97
CA THR A 161 3.01 -11.46 12.80
C THR A 161 2.20 -12.66 12.31
N LYS A 162 0.94 -12.48 11.95
CA LYS A 162 0.07 -13.59 11.50
C LYS A 162 0.52 -14.20 10.18
N PHE A 163 0.88 -13.38 9.19
CA PHE A 163 1.08 -13.85 7.81
C PHE A 163 2.56 -14.04 7.45
N TYR A 164 3.48 -13.37 8.15
CA TYR A 164 4.90 -13.37 7.80
C TYR A 164 5.81 -13.72 9.00
N ASP A 165 5.24 -14.05 10.16
CA ASP A 165 5.96 -14.27 11.44
C ASP A 165 6.88 -13.11 11.85
N LEU A 166 6.49 -11.90 11.42
CA LEU A 166 7.23 -10.68 11.63
C LEU A 166 6.78 -10.00 12.93
N LYS A 167 7.68 -9.95 13.92
CA LYS A 167 7.44 -9.32 15.23
C LYS A 167 8.12 -7.97 15.31
N LYS A 168 7.56 -7.06 16.11
CA LYS A 168 8.15 -5.75 16.37
C LYS A 168 9.52 -5.94 17.07
N PRO A 169 10.65 -5.49 16.50
CA PRO A 169 11.92 -5.44 17.20
C PRO A 169 11.80 -4.39 18.31
N GLY A 170 12.33 -4.71 19.49
CA GLY A 170 12.18 -3.90 20.70
C GLY A 170 12.87 -2.52 20.64
N TRP A 171 13.69 -2.25 19.61
CA TRP A 171 14.71 -1.19 19.66
C TRP A 171 14.65 -0.15 18.54
N VAL A 172 13.76 -0.28 17.54
CA VAL A 172 13.78 0.60 16.36
C VAL A 172 12.54 1.49 16.28
N GLN A 173 12.75 2.79 16.06
CA GLN A 173 11.70 3.81 15.92
C GLN A 173 10.90 3.66 14.61
N VAL A 174 11.52 3.06 13.59
CA VAL A 174 10.91 2.58 12.34
C VAL A 174 10.95 1.06 12.38
N LEU A 175 9.84 0.39 12.05
CA LEU A 175 9.86 -1.06 11.92
C LEU A 175 10.59 -1.41 10.62
N LEU A 176 11.90 -1.57 10.72
CA LEU A 176 12.69 -2.30 9.75
C LEU A 176 12.92 -3.68 10.30
N ILE A 177 12.28 -4.64 9.67
CA ILE A 177 12.58 -6.03 9.97
C ILE A 177 13.58 -6.43 8.92
N TYR A 178 14.85 -6.61 9.31
CA TYR A 178 15.83 -7.32 8.52
C TYR A 178 15.86 -8.75 9.07
N VAL A 179 15.50 -9.73 8.25
CA VAL A 179 15.87 -11.13 8.51
C VAL A 179 16.97 -11.46 7.53
N GLY A 180 18.19 -11.12 7.91
CA GLY A 180 19.41 -11.53 7.27
C GLY A 180 20.38 -11.86 8.37
N ASP A 181 20.55 -13.15 8.64
CA ASP A 181 21.62 -13.65 9.49
C ASP A 181 22.94 -12.99 9.04
N PHE A 182 23.64 -12.39 9.98
CA PHE A 182 25.05 -12.09 9.81
C PHE A 182 25.79 -13.42 9.62
N ILE A 183 26.16 -13.73 8.38
CA ILE A 183 27.26 -14.63 8.07
C ILE A 183 28.14 -13.95 7.01
#